data_AF-A0A819JK19-F1
#
_entry.id   AF-A0A819JK19-F1
#
_cell.length_a   1.000
_cell.length_b   1.000
_cell.length_c   1.000
_cell.angle_alpha   90.00
_cell.angle_beta   90.00
_cell.angle_gamma   90.00
#
_symmetry.space_group_name_H-M   'P 1'
#
loop_
_entity.id
_entity.type
_entity.pdbx_description
1 polymer ?
#
loop_
_entity_poly.entity_id
_entity_poly.type
_entity_poly.pdbx_seq_one_letter_code
_entity_poly.pdbx_strand_id
1 'polypeptide(L)'
;MSQQIRNIRQRFDRIFHGTNAERPRDVECGSLTNAYMGFAVSKLYIKKYFDENALNESIEMINNIQNTFLEMLNESTWMDAESKAKTMNQHIGYPDYLGSDNNTKLENDYAEYYSDTSGFPAGILQTPFFNKDAPKYLNYGGKH
;
A
#
# COMPACT_ATOMS: atom_id res chain seq x y z
N MET A 1 21.84 13.92 9.83
CA MET A 1 22.58 12.91 10.60
C MET A 1 24.08 13.08 10.39
N SER A 2 24.90 13.13 11.45
CA SER A 2 26.37 13.24 11.35
C SER A 2 27.00 11.90 10.97
N GLN A 3 28.25 11.89 10.48
CA GLN A 3 28.96 10.65 10.13
C GLN A 3 29.15 9.74 11.35
N GLN A 4 29.33 10.32 12.54
CA GLN A 4 29.46 9.55 13.79
C GLN A 4 28.19 8.75 14.09
N ILE A 5 27.01 9.37 13.98
CA ILE A 5 25.74 8.69 14.22
C ILE A 5 25.48 7.61 13.14
N ARG A 6 25.83 7.89 11.87
CA ARG A 6 25.76 6.89 10.79
C ARG A 6 26.58 5.64 11.10
N ASN A 7 27.84 5.80 11.48
CA ASN A 7 28.72 4.68 11.80
C ASN A 7 28.21 3.84 12.99
N ILE A 8 27.62 4.48 14.00
CA ILE A 8 27.02 3.79 15.14
C ILE A 8 25.83 2.94 14.69
N ARG A 9 24.93 3.51 13.88
CA ARG A 9 23.78 2.77 13.32
C ARG A 9 24.24 1.60 12.46
N GLN A 10 25.23 1.81 11.58
CA GLN A 10 25.75 0.74 10.74
C GLN A 10 26.37 -0.41 11.54
N ARG A 11 27.05 -0.11 12.66
CA ARG A 11 27.58 -1.14 13.56
C ARG A 11 26.46 -1.98 14.18
N PHE A 12 25.36 -1.33 14.60
CA PHE A 12 24.19 -2.01 15.13
C PHE A 12 23.52 -2.89 14.06
N ASP A 13 23.27 -2.34 12.87
CA ASP A 13 22.63 -3.04 11.76
C ASP A 13 23.45 -4.26 11.30
N ARG A 14 24.78 -4.18 11.33
CA ARG A 14 25.66 -5.32 11.06
C ARG A 14 25.44 -6.48 12.03
N ILE A 15 25.24 -6.20 13.32
CA ILE A 15 25.04 -7.24 14.34
C ILE A 15 23.62 -7.81 14.25
N PHE A 16 22.61 -6.95 14.10
CA PHE A 16 21.21 -7.35 14.18
C PHE A 16 20.66 -7.92 12.86
N HIS A 17 21.07 -7.33 11.72
CA HIS A 17 20.59 -7.70 10.39
C HIS A 17 21.65 -8.39 9.51
N GLY A 18 22.90 -8.49 9.96
CA GLY A 18 23.99 -9.09 9.18
C GLY A 18 24.45 -8.24 7.98
N THR A 19 24.09 -6.96 7.93
CA THR A 19 24.39 -6.09 6.78
C THR A 19 25.83 -5.59 6.82
N ASN A 20 26.56 -5.74 5.71
CA ASN A 20 27.98 -5.39 5.65
C ASN A 20 28.25 -3.92 5.26
N ALA A 21 27.30 -3.27 4.58
CA ALA A 21 27.39 -1.90 4.10
C ALA A 21 26.12 -1.09 4.44
N GLU A 22 26.25 0.23 4.49
CA GLU A 22 25.11 1.13 4.61
C GLU A 22 24.23 1.03 3.37
N ARG A 23 22.92 1.25 3.54
CA ARG A 23 22.02 1.37 2.38
C ARG A 23 22.43 2.58 1.54
N PRO A 24 22.37 2.47 0.20
CA PRO A 24 22.54 3.61 -0.68
C PRO A 24 21.60 4.77 -0.30
N ARG A 25 22.11 6.00 -0.40
CA ARG A 25 21.40 7.17 0.12
C ARG A 25 20.12 7.49 -0.64
N ASP A 26 20.11 7.25 -1.94
CA ASP A 26 18.93 7.34 -2.80
C ASP A 26 17.83 6.36 -2.36
N VAL A 27 18.20 5.14 -1.99
CA VAL A 27 17.27 4.14 -1.44
C VAL A 27 16.75 4.58 -0.08
N GLU A 28 17.61 5.11 0.80
CA GLU A 28 17.18 5.60 2.12
C GLU A 28 16.24 6.81 1.99
N CYS A 29 16.60 7.79 1.15
CA CYS A 29 15.75 8.95 0.87
C CYS A 29 14.42 8.55 0.25
N GLY A 30 14.44 7.66 -0.76
CA GLY A 30 13.21 7.14 -1.38
C GLY A 30 12.33 6.41 -0.38
N SER A 31 12.92 5.62 0.52
CA SER A 31 12.18 4.91 1.57
C SER A 31 11.53 5.87 2.56
N LEU A 32 12.25 6.93 2.98
CA LEU A 32 11.71 7.96 3.87
C LEU A 32 10.58 8.75 3.20
N THR A 33 10.77 9.17 1.95
CA THR A 33 9.71 9.86 1.19
C THR A 33 8.48 8.98 1.04
N ASN A 34 8.64 7.69 0.73
CA ASN A 34 7.51 6.77 0.66
C ASN A 34 6.83 6.56 2.03
N ALA A 35 7.58 6.55 3.12
CA ALA A 35 7.03 6.38 4.47
C ALA A 35 6.20 7.58 4.93
N TYR A 36 6.63 8.80 4.60
CA TYR A 36 5.93 10.03 5.00
C TYR A 36 4.91 10.51 3.97
N MET A 37 5.12 10.19 2.69
CA MET A 37 4.36 10.72 1.56
C MET A 37 3.90 9.61 0.60
N GLY A 38 3.52 8.45 1.16
CA GLY A 38 3.20 7.24 0.40
C GLY A 38 2.11 7.43 -0.66
N PHE A 39 1.08 8.23 -0.38
CA PHE A 39 0.01 8.53 -1.35
C PHE A 39 0.49 9.39 -2.52
N ALA A 40 1.34 10.38 -2.24
CA ALA A 40 1.88 11.25 -3.29
C ALA A 40 2.86 10.47 -4.18
N VAL A 41 3.71 9.65 -3.56
CA VAL A 41 4.60 8.73 -4.28
C VAL A 41 3.79 7.73 -5.11
N SER A 42 2.71 7.18 -4.56
CA SER A 42 1.82 6.24 -5.27
C SER A 42 1.10 6.89 -6.46
N LYS A 43 0.63 8.15 -6.32
CA LYS A 43 0.03 8.90 -7.43
C LYS A 43 1.03 9.13 -8.56
N LEU A 44 2.26 9.53 -8.22
CA LEU A 44 3.32 9.70 -9.21
C LEU A 44 3.70 8.38 -9.89
N TYR A 45 3.72 7.29 -9.12
CA TYR A 45 4.00 5.94 -9.64
C TYR A 45 2.92 5.49 -10.63
N ILE A 46 1.63 5.67 -10.29
CA ILE A 46 0.52 5.32 -11.19
C ILE A 46 0.51 6.15 -12.45
N LYS A 47 0.65 7.47 -12.33
CA LYS A 47 0.73 8.36 -13.50
C LYS A 47 1.86 7.96 -14.46
N LYS A 48 2.94 7.38 -13.94
CA LYS A 48 4.10 7.00 -14.74
C LYS A 48 4.03 5.59 -15.32
N TYR A 49 3.45 4.62 -14.59
CA TYR A 49 3.57 3.20 -14.91
C TYR A 49 2.25 2.48 -15.19
N PHE A 50 1.10 3.09 -14.88
CA PHE A 50 -0.21 2.49 -15.10
C PHE A 50 -0.93 3.19 -16.25
N ASP A 51 -1.53 2.40 -17.13
CA ASP A 51 -2.58 2.91 -18.01
C ASP A 51 -3.90 3.02 -17.21
N GLU A 52 -4.83 3.86 -17.67
CA GLU A 52 -6.11 4.06 -17.00
C GLU A 52 -6.91 2.75 -16.89
N ASN A 53 -6.75 1.85 -17.86
CA ASN A 53 -7.44 0.56 -17.89
C ASN A 53 -6.95 -0.39 -16.79
N ALA A 54 -5.64 -0.57 -16.63
CA ALA A 54 -5.08 -1.43 -15.58
C ALA A 54 -5.36 -0.89 -14.18
N LEU A 55 -5.42 0.43 -14.03
CA LEU A 55 -5.83 1.05 -12.78
C LEU A 55 -7.28 0.69 -12.43
N ASN A 56 -8.19 0.83 -13.39
CA ASN A 56 -9.60 0.48 -13.19
C ASN A 56 -9.79 -1.02 -12.89
N GLU A 57 -9.08 -1.90 -13.60
CA GLU A 57 -9.11 -3.35 -13.33
C GLU A 57 -8.55 -3.70 -11.94
N SER A 58 -7.51 -2.99 -11.50
CA SER A 58 -6.95 -3.16 -10.15
C SER A 58 -7.94 -2.71 -9.08
N ILE A 59 -8.62 -1.58 -9.30
CA ILE A 59 -9.66 -1.08 -8.39
C ILE A 59 -10.84 -2.06 -8.32
N GLU A 60 -11.28 -2.59 -9.47
CA GLU A 60 -12.34 -3.61 -9.52
C GLU A 60 -11.94 -4.86 -8.73
N MET A 61 -10.69 -5.33 -8.88
CA MET A 61 -10.19 -6.49 -8.13
C MET A 61 -10.19 -6.23 -6.62
N ILE A 62 -9.72 -5.06 -6.18
CA ILE A 62 -9.71 -4.67 -4.76
C ILE A 62 -11.14 -4.64 -4.21
N ASN A 63 -12.07 -4.02 -4.93
CA ASN A 63 -13.48 -3.94 -4.54
C ASN A 63 -14.13 -5.33 -4.45
N ASN A 64 -13.80 -6.23 -5.38
CA ASN A 64 -14.28 -7.61 -5.33
C ASN A 64 -13.76 -8.34 -4.09
N ILE A 65 -12.47 -8.22 -3.76
CA ILE A 65 -11.88 -8.82 -2.55
C ILE A 65 -12.52 -8.26 -1.28
N GLN A 66 -12.72 -6.94 -1.22
CA GLN A 66 -13.40 -6.29 -0.10
C GLN A 66 -14.81 -6.84 0.09
N ASN A 67 -15.62 -6.86 -0.98
CA ASN A 67 -17.00 -7.34 -0.91
C ASN A 67 -17.06 -8.80 -0.45
N THR A 68 -16.21 -9.68 -0.99
CA THR A 68 -16.16 -11.07 -0.53
C THR A 68 -15.72 -11.17 0.94
N PHE A 69 -14.79 -10.34 1.41
CA PHE A 69 -14.42 -10.29 2.81
C PHE A 69 -15.59 -9.85 3.71
N LEU A 70 -16.37 -8.85 3.28
CA LEU A 70 -17.57 -8.41 4.00
C LEU A 70 -18.66 -9.50 4.04
N GLU A 71 -18.86 -10.23 2.94
CA GLU A 71 -19.75 -11.39 2.89
C GLU A 71 -19.31 -12.48 3.88
N MET A 72 -18.02 -12.85 3.85
CA MET A 72 -17.42 -13.81 4.79
C MET A 72 -17.57 -13.36 6.25
N LEU A 73 -17.37 -12.06 6.54
CA LEU A 73 -17.58 -11.51 7.87
C LEU A 73 -19.05 -11.59 8.29
N ASN A 74 -19.99 -11.35 7.38
CA ASN A 74 -21.40 -11.42 7.69
C ASN A 74 -21.83 -12.86 8.03
N GLU A 75 -21.36 -13.84 7.26
CA GLU A 75 -21.62 -15.28 7.47
C GLU A 75 -20.88 -15.88 8.68
N SER A 76 -19.80 -15.23 9.15
CA SER A 76 -19.01 -15.70 10.28
C SER A 76 -19.85 -15.83 11.55
N THR A 77 -19.95 -17.05 12.10
CA THR A 77 -20.68 -17.34 13.34
C THR A 77 -19.84 -17.17 14.60
N TRP A 78 -18.53 -17.00 14.45
CA TRP A 78 -17.59 -16.91 15.57
C TRP A 78 -17.31 -15.46 16.01
N MET A 79 -17.78 -14.46 15.25
CA MET A 79 -17.67 -13.04 15.58
C MET A 79 -19.02 -12.43 16.00
N ASP A 80 -18.98 -11.54 16.97
CA ASP A 80 -20.12 -10.75 17.44
C ASP A 80 -20.41 -9.54 16.54
N ALA A 81 -21.66 -9.07 16.58
CA ALA A 81 -22.14 -8.01 15.68
C ALA A 81 -21.38 -6.68 15.84
N GLU A 82 -20.89 -6.38 17.05
CA GLU A 82 -20.12 -5.18 17.35
C GLU A 82 -18.74 -5.21 16.66
N SER A 83 -18.02 -6.33 16.75
CA SER A 83 -16.73 -6.49 16.08
C SER A 83 -16.86 -6.46 14.57
N LYS A 84 -17.92 -7.06 14.01
CA LYS A 84 -18.21 -7.01 12.56
C LYS A 84 -18.41 -5.57 12.07
N ALA A 85 -19.20 -4.76 12.80
CA ALA A 85 -19.44 -3.36 12.46
C ALA A 85 -18.17 -2.52 12.53
N LYS A 86 -17.29 -2.79 13.50
CA LYS A 86 -16.00 -2.10 13.64
C LYS A 86 -15.04 -2.41 12.49
N THR A 87 -14.96 -3.67 12.05
CA THR A 87 -14.13 -4.06 10.89
C THR A 87 -14.64 -3.45 9.58
N MET A 88 -15.95 -3.28 9.44
CA MET A 88 -16.57 -2.63 8.27
C MET A 88 -16.17 -1.15 8.12
N ASN A 89 -15.90 -0.47 9.24
CA ASN A 89 -15.51 0.95 9.26
C ASN A 89 -14.02 1.19 8.98
N GLN A 90 -13.17 0.16 9.08
CA GLN A 90 -11.76 0.26 8.71
C GLN A 90 -11.64 0.04 7.20
N HIS A 91 -11.46 1.13 6.44
CA HIS A 91 -11.30 1.07 4.99
C HIS A 91 -10.03 0.28 4.63
N ILE A 92 -10.20 -0.91 4.08
CA ILE A 92 -9.14 -1.75 3.51
C ILE A 92 -9.10 -1.48 2.02
N GLY A 93 -8.30 -0.53 1.51
CA GLY A 93 -8.35 -0.25 0.07
C GLY A 93 -7.54 0.91 -0.46
N TYR A 94 -7.45 0.95 -1.79
CA TYR A 94 -6.80 2.01 -2.54
C TYR A 94 -7.74 3.22 -2.68
N PRO A 95 -7.33 4.45 -2.32
CA PRO A 95 -8.20 5.61 -2.48
C PRO A 95 -8.47 5.95 -3.95
N ASP A 96 -9.75 5.97 -4.34
CA ASP A 96 -10.21 6.22 -5.72
C ASP A 96 -9.67 7.52 -6.32
N TYR A 97 -9.37 8.52 -5.49
CA TYR A 97 -8.92 9.84 -5.96
C TYR A 97 -7.49 9.86 -6.48
N LEU A 98 -6.67 8.82 -6.23
CA LEU A 98 -5.28 8.82 -6.64
C LEU A 98 -5.10 8.69 -8.16
N GLY A 99 -6.09 8.11 -8.85
CA GLY A 99 -6.18 8.12 -10.32
C GLY A 99 -6.77 9.40 -10.91
N SER A 100 -7.34 10.28 -10.08
CA SER A 100 -7.98 11.51 -10.54
C SER A 100 -7.00 12.69 -10.54
N ASP A 101 -7.16 13.62 -11.48
CA ASP A 101 -6.39 14.87 -11.50
C ASP A 101 -6.79 15.85 -10.38
N ASN A 102 -7.80 15.52 -9.57
CA ASN A 102 -8.25 16.37 -8.47
C ASN A 102 -7.41 16.17 -7.21
N ASN A 103 -6.49 17.11 -6.94
CA ASN A 103 -5.56 17.06 -5.80
C ASN A 103 -6.18 17.45 -4.45
N THR A 104 -7.39 18.04 -4.43
CA THR A 104 -8.01 18.54 -3.19
C THR A 104 -8.25 17.45 -2.15
N LYS A 105 -8.57 16.23 -2.58
CA LYS A 105 -8.72 15.07 -1.67
C LYS A 105 -7.37 14.55 -1.17
N LEU A 106 -6.32 14.65 -1.98
CA LEU A 106 -4.98 14.18 -1.61
C LEU A 106 -4.39 15.04 -0.48
N GLU A 107 -4.66 16.34 -0.50
CA GLU A 107 -4.28 17.29 0.57
C GLU A 107 -5.07 17.06 1.86
N ASN A 108 -6.38 16.78 1.74
CA ASN A 108 -7.24 16.49 2.89
C ASN A 108 -6.89 15.14 3.55
N ASP A 109 -6.57 14.11 2.79
CA ASP A 109 -6.17 12.80 3.33
C ASP A 109 -4.83 12.86 4.10
N TYR A 110 -3.88 13.71 3.70
CA TYR A 110 -2.68 13.96 4.51
C TYR A 110 -2.99 14.63 5.85
N ALA A 111 -4.08 15.41 5.93
CA ALA A 111 -4.55 16.00 7.18
C ALA A 111 -5.29 14.97 8.06
N GLU A 112 -5.95 13.97 7.44
CA GLU A 112 -6.73 12.91 8.10
C GLU A 112 -5.91 11.63 8.40
N TYR A 113 -4.67 11.55 7.91
CA TYR A 113 -3.70 10.43 7.98
C TYR A 113 -3.42 9.82 9.36
N TYR A 114 -4.06 10.30 10.42
CA TYR A 114 -4.03 9.71 11.76
C TYR A 114 -5.22 8.76 12.08
N SER A 115 -6.16 8.53 11.17
CA SER A 115 -7.18 7.48 11.32
C SER A 115 -7.13 6.43 10.20
N ASP A 116 -6.32 5.40 10.44
CA ASP A 116 -6.75 4.01 10.24
C ASP A 116 -7.05 3.52 8.79
N THR A 117 -6.38 4.09 7.78
CA THR A 117 -6.51 3.61 6.39
C THR A 117 -5.41 2.62 6.02
N SER A 118 -5.80 1.35 5.82
CA SER A 118 -4.91 0.28 5.34
C SER A 118 -4.91 0.27 3.81
N GLY A 119 -4.28 1.28 3.21
CA GLY A 119 -4.19 1.41 1.76
C GLY A 119 -3.12 0.52 1.13
N PHE A 120 -3.44 -0.14 0.03
CA PHE A 120 -2.46 -0.86 -0.78
C PHE A 120 -1.59 0.14 -1.55
N PRO A 121 -0.27 0.24 -1.31
CA PRO A 121 0.58 1.12 -2.11
C PRO A 121 0.65 0.59 -3.55
N ALA A 122 0.58 1.49 -4.52
CA ALA A 122 0.54 1.15 -5.95
C ALA A 122 1.71 0.25 -6.40
N GLY A 123 2.83 0.26 -5.68
CA GLY A 123 3.98 -0.62 -5.91
C GLY A 123 3.71 -2.11 -5.70
N ILE A 124 2.55 -2.54 -5.16
CA ILE A 124 2.16 -3.96 -5.17
C ILE A 124 1.36 -4.35 -6.41
N LEU A 125 0.84 -3.40 -7.19
CA LEU A 125 0.05 -3.66 -8.40
C LEU A 125 0.94 -3.96 -9.63
N GLN A 126 2.06 -4.64 -9.40
CA GLN A 126 3.01 -5.05 -10.43
C GLN A 126 3.24 -6.56 -10.33
N THR A 127 3.78 -7.14 -11.39
CA THR A 127 4.18 -8.56 -11.39
C THR A 127 5.17 -8.83 -10.24
N PRO A 128 5.04 -9.94 -9.48
CA PRO A 128 4.18 -11.12 -9.72
C PRO A 128 2.74 -11.02 -9.23
N PHE A 129 2.36 -9.92 -8.57
CA PHE A 129 1.07 -9.82 -7.87
C PHE A 129 -0.09 -9.37 -8.77
N PHE A 130 0.19 -8.51 -9.76
CA PHE A 130 -0.80 -8.07 -10.74
C PHE A 130 -0.18 -7.94 -12.13
N ASN A 131 -0.89 -8.44 -13.14
CA ASN A 131 -0.58 -8.26 -14.55
C ASN A 131 -1.89 -8.23 -15.36
N LYS A 132 -2.14 -7.11 -16.08
CA LYS A 132 -3.35 -6.93 -16.90
C LYS A 132 -3.49 -7.96 -18.03
N ASP A 133 -2.36 -8.43 -18.55
CA ASP A 133 -2.33 -9.39 -19.66
C ASP A 133 -2.39 -10.85 -19.16
N ALA A 134 -2.37 -11.06 -17.84
CA ALA A 134 -2.46 -12.37 -17.22
C ALA A 134 -3.92 -12.78 -16.95
N PRO A 135 -4.24 -14.09 -17.01
CA PRO A 135 -5.54 -14.58 -16.58
C PRO A 135 -5.88 -14.18 -15.15
N LYS A 136 -7.15 -13.80 -14.91
CA LYS A 136 -7.63 -13.28 -13.61
C LYS A 136 -7.17 -14.10 -12.40
N TYR A 137 -7.19 -15.44 -12.50
CA TYR A 137 -6.80 -16.33 -11.39
C TYR A 137 -5.36 -16.14 -10.90
N LEU A 138 -4.43 -15.67 -11.75
CA LEU A 138 -3.06 -15.35 -11.32
C LEU A 138 -3.01 -14.07 -10.48
N ASN A 139 -3.85 -13.08 -10.80
CA ASN A 139 -3.93 -11.82 -10.07
C ASN A 139 -4.60 -12.01 -8.68
N TYR A 140 -5.57 -12.93 -8.57
CA TYR A 140 -6.14 -13.31 -7.26
C TYR A 140 -5.22 -14.23 -6.44
N GLY A 141 -4.33 -14.97 -7.09
CA GLY A 141 -3.46 -15.97 -6.47
C GLY A 141 -2.06 -15.51 -6.12
N GLY A 142 -1.73 -14.21 -6.27
CA GLY A 142 -0.37 -13.64 -6.25
C GLY A 142 0.51 -13.85 -4.99
N LYS A 143 0.18 -14.75 -4.07
CA LYS A 143 1.05 -15.19 -2.97
C LYS A 143 1.38 -16.67 -3.09
N HIS A 144 2.52 -16.99 -3.70
CA HIS A 144 3.36 -18.14 -3.36
C HIS A 144 4.78 -17.65 -3.11
#